data_AF-A0A662EMB7-F1
#
_entry.id   AF-A0A662EMB7-F1
#
_cell.length_a   1.000
_cell.length_b   1.000
_cell.length_c   1.000
_cell.angle_alpha   90.00
_cell.angle_beta   90.00
_cell.angle_gamma   90.00
#
_symmetry.space_group_name_H-M   'P 1'
#
loop_
_entity.id
_entity.type
_entity.pdbx_description
1 polymer ?
#
loop_
_entity_poly.entity_id
_entity_poly.type
_entity_poly.pdbx_seq_one_letter_code
_entity_poly.pdbx_strand_id
1 'polypeptide(L)'
;MTHHAGVQLGFTLASSVELNFAKLRQDGAGYVFRYDATPSGGWRLASPIRTLLFRKAKADEVVEFQLPFEELGIEPGKSIELSLVLERAGEFLGRLPARPLLAKVPQLVKGVQIFTMDDPAGDDHGPGGYVYPTNKVFSEPGIFDLVRYAVYDADDSWQLVFDFAALPNPWNGPQGFSHPLILLFLDVTDGGLTELPEEAAAAQVSFDPGHPWDVFVRVAGWPAYGRHLWTADGQGPYLVGVASDPKRNRVLVSIPKEIVPDIRGWHYVLIASQDGYGKNYLRAIGRSAGEWAGGGCSDPMWAPQVYDYLVPEGRSQEEVLSAYDPAVGKYAVLLPVEVR
;
A
#
# COMPACT_ATOMS: atom_id res chain seq x y z
N MET A 1 25.07 19.77 8.06
CA MET A 1 24.64 20.90 8.92
C MET A 1 23.86 21.88 8.06
N THR A 2 23.03 22.76 8.63
CA THR A 2 22.35 23.80 7.85
C THR A 2 23.36 24.67 7.09
N HIS A 3 22.92 25.28 6.00
CA HIS A 3 23.83 25.93 5.04
C HIS A 3 24.46 27.19 5.61
N HIS A 4 23.69 28.02 6.32
CA HIS A 4 24.18 29.33 6.78
C HIS A 4 24.54 29.36 8.27
N ALA A 5 23.83 28.63 9.13
CA ALA A 5 24.07 28.63 10.58
C ALA A 5 24.93 27.46 11.08
N GLY A 6 25.15 26.41 10.28
CA GLY A 6 25.95 25.26 10.69
C GLY A 6 25.31 24.41 11.78
N VAL A 7 23.98 24.36 11.86
CA VAL A 7 23.26 23.61 12.92
C VAL A 7 22.95 22.18 12.45
N GLN A 8 22.96 21.20 13.37
CA GLN A 8 22.47 19.86 13.11
C GLN A 8 20.95 19.78 13.33
N LEU A 9 20.22 19.18 12.37
CA LEU A 9 18.76 19.10 12.42
C LEU A 9 18.23 17.76 12.98
N GLY A 10 19.12 16.83 13.32
CA GLY A 10 18.75 15.51 13.84
C GLY A 10 18.44 14.45 12.77
N PHE A 11 18.71 14.75 11.50
CA PHE A 11 18.62 13.81 10.38
C PHE A 11 19.67 14.12 9.30
N THR A 12 19.87 13.16 8.39
CA THR A 12 20.82 13.32 7.27
C THR A 12 20.26 14.29 6.24
N LEU A 13 21.02 15.35 5.94
CA LEU A 13 20.65 16.33 4.93
C LEU A 13 21.16 15.90 3.56
N ALA A 14 20.26 15.77 2.60
CA ALA A 14 20.61 15.46 1.20
C ALA A 14 20.53 16.70 0.31
N SER A 15 19.51 17.54 0.51
CA SER A 15 19.30 18.77 -0.25
C SER A 15 18.82 19.91 0.65
N SER A 16 19.15 21.15 0.26
CA SER A 16 18.64 22.38 0.82
C SER A 16 17.91 23.15 -0.28
N VAL A 17 16.75 23.69 0.04
CA VAL A 17 15.97 24.51 -0.88
C VAL A 17 15.70 25.86 -0.26
N GLU A 18 16.21 26.90 -0.91
CA GLU A 18 16.41 28.19 -0.26
C GLU A 18 15.77 29.33 -1.05
N LEU A 19 14.98 30.13 -0.33
CA LEU A 19 14.53 31.44 -0.78
C LEU A 19 15.33 32.51 -0.02
N ASN A 20 16.12 33.31 -0.74
CA ASN A 20 16.89 34.38 -0.13
C ASN A 20 16.07 35.68 -0.06
N PHE A 21 15.65 36.08 1.14
CA PHE A 21 14.83 37.28 1.35
C PHE A 21 15.50 38.59 0.90
N ALA A 22 16.83 38.68 0.92
CA ALA A 22 17.55 39.87 0.45
C ALA A 22 17.52 40.00 -1.09
N LYS A 23 17.10 38.95 -1.81
CA LYS A 23 16.99 38.93 -3.27
C LYS A 23 15.55 38.97 -3.77
N LEU A 24 14.57 39.20 -2.89
CA LEU A 24 13.19 39.39 -3.28
C LEU A 24 13.01 40.71 -4.04
N ARG A 25 12.21 40.67 -5.10
CA ARG A 25 11.73 41.85 -5.80
C ARG A 25 10.67 42.57 -4.96
N GLN A 26 10.40 43.83 -5.28
CA GLN A 26 9.42 44.66 -4.56
C GLN A 26 8.00 44.07 -4.57
N ASP A 27 7.65 43.32 -5.60
CA ASP A 27 6.36 42.62 -5.75
C ASP A 27 6.29 41.30 -4.93
N GLY A 28 7.36 40.94 -4.21
CA GLY A 28 7.46 39.70 -3.44
C GLY A 28 7.87 38.47 -4.26
N ALA A 29 8.20 38.63 -5.54
CA ALA A 29 8.74 37.55 -6.36
C ALA A 29 10.22 37.30 -6.02
N GLY A 30 10.66 36.04 -6.09
CA GLY A 30 12.03 35.63 -5.78
C GLY A 30 12.39 34.31 -6.41
N TYR A 31 13.70 34.02 -6.43
CA TYR A 31 14.22 32.74 -6.91
C TYR A 31 14.45 31.78 -5.75
N VAL A 32 14.08 30.53 -5.98
CA VAL A 32 14.36 29.42 -5.09
C VAL A 32 15.50 28.60 -5.69
N PHE A 33 16.53 28.35 -4.89
CA PHE A 33 17.72 27.60 -5.30
C PHE A 33 17.79 26.28 -4.56
N ARG A 34 18.19 25.22 -5.28
CA ARG A 34 18.51 23.93 -4.68
C ARG A 34 20.02 23.78 -4.55
N TYR A 35 20.43 23.30 -3.38
CA TYR A 35 21.79 22.87 -3.09
C TYR A 35 21.80 21.40 -2.70
N ASP A 36 22.81 20.66 -3.13
CA ASP A 36 23.07 19.30 -2.68
C ASP A 36 24.13 19.30 -1.58
N ALA A 37 23.95 18.45 -0.58
CA ALA A 37 24.96 18.20 0.43
C ALA A 37 26.19 17.54 -0.20
N THR A 38 27.39 17.99 0.17
CA THR A 38 28.65 17.38 -0.28
C THR A 38 29.14 16.33 0.72
N PRO A 39 29.96 15.35 0.30
CA PRO A 39 30.58 14.39 1.23
C PRO A 39 31.42 15.04 2.33
N SER A 40 31.94 16.25 2.08
CA SER A 40 32.70 17.06 3.06
C SER A 40 31.80 17.81 4.06
N GLY A 41 30.48 17.64 4.00
CA GLY A 41 29.52 18.31 4.89
C GLY A 41 29.18 19.75 4.51
N GLY A 42 29.57 20.19 3.31
CA GLY A 42 29.23 21.49 2.73
C GLY A 42 28.04 21.40 1.76
N TRP A 43 27.87 22.46 0.97
CA TRP A 43 26.76 22.60 0.03
C TRP A 43 27.26 22.98 -1.36
N ARG A 44 26.70 22.36 -2.39
CA ARG A 44 26.97 22.67 -3.80
C ARG A 44 25.68 23.07 -4.48
N LEU A 45 25.69 24.20 -5.20
CA LEU A 45 24.55 24.61 -6.01
C LEU A 45 24.25 23.52 -7.05
N ALA A 46 23.02 23.01 -7.03
CA ALA A 46 22.56 21.97 -7.95
C ALA A 46 21.84 22.60 -9.14
N SER A 47 20.78 23.35 -8.88
CA SER A 47 19.97 24.03 -9.90
C SER A 47 19.23 25.24 -9.31
N PRO A 48 18.90 26.25 -10.15
CA PRO A 48 17.68 26.99 -9.92
C PRO A 48 16.51 26.03 -10.17
N ILE A 49 15.64 25.85 -9.17
CA ILE A 49 14.50 24.93 -9.30
C ILE A 49 13.59 25.47 -10.39
N ARG A 50 13.16 24.62 -11.34
CA ARG A 50 12.19 24.99 -12.38
C ARG A 50 10.78 25.04 -11.81
N THR A 51 10.59 25.82 -10.76
CA THR A 51 9.25 26.28 -10.40
C THR A 51 8.85 27.32 -11.43
N LEU A 52 7.61 27.24 -11.93
CA LEU A 52 7.06 28.19 -12.90
C LEU A 52 7.46 29.62 -12.52
N LEU A 53 8.33 30.20 -13.34
CA LEU A 53 9.41 31.10 -12.92
C LEU A 53 9.06 32.35 -12.09
N PHE A 54 7.80 32.75 -11.91
CA PHE A 54 7.45 33.99 -11.17
C PHE A 54 5.99 34.00 -10.65
N ARG A 55 5.64 33.27 -9.57
CA ARG A 55 4.32 33.41 -8.92
C ARG A 55 4.29 34.55 -7.92
N LYS A 56 4.65 34.29 -6.67
CA LYS A 56 4.88 35.25 -5.57
C LYS A 56 5.45 34.41 -4.43
N ALA A 57 6.70 34.61 -4.05
CA ALA A 57 7.37 33.77 -3.06
C ALA A 57 7.11 34.26 -1.63
N LYS A 58 6.74 35.54 -1.50
CA LYS A 58 6.34 36.19 -0.25
C LYS A 58 5.17 37.15 -0.49
N ALA A 59 4.13 37.05 0.33
CA ALA A 59 3.04 38.02 0.42
C ALA A 59 2.90 38.45 1.88
N ASP A 60 3.26 39.70 2.17
CA ASP A 60 3.27 40.26 3.54
C ASP A 60 4.06 39.39 4.52
N GLU A 61 3.38 38.69 5.42
CA GLU A 61 3.99 37.81 6.44
C GLU A 61 4.08 36.33 6.01
N VAL A 62 3.56 35.97 4.83
CA VAL A 62 3.51 34.59 4.33
C VAL A 62 4.59 34.35 3.29
N VAL A 63 5.31 33.23 3.42
CA VAL A 63 6.23 32.71 2.41
C VAL A 63 5.64 31.44 1.83
N GLU A 64 5.48 31.39 0.51
CA GLU A 64 4.92 30.24 -0.20
C GLU A 64 5.71 29.97 -1.47
N PHE A 65 6.17 28.74 -1.64
CA PHE A 65 6.68 28.27 -2.92
C PHE A 65 6.40 26.77 -3.06
N GLN A 66 6.14 26.35 -4.29
CA GLN A 66 5.92 24.95 -4.63
C GLN A 66 7.27 24.29 -4.94
N LEU A 67 7.45 23.02 -4.59
CA LEU A 67 8.63 22.24 -4.96
C LEU A 67 8.22 20.97 -5.70
N PRO A 68 8.58 20.82 -6.99
CA PRO A 68 8.41 19.55 -7.69
C PRO A 68 9.26 18.46 -7.01
N PHE A 69 8.69 17.28 -6.78
CA PHE A 69 9.43 16.16 -6.15
C PHE A 69 10.60 15.68 -7.03
N GLU A 70 10.47 15.73 -8.35
CA GLU A 70 11.55 15.40 -9.30
C GLU A 70 12.78 16.31 -9.10
N GLU A 71 12.56 17.59 -8.75
CA GLU A 71 13.63 18.55 -8.46
C GLU A 71 14.33 18.24 -7.14
N LEU A 72 13.78 17.35 -6.30
CA LEU A 72 14.42 16.83 -5.09
C LEU A 72 14.99 15.42 -5.29
N GLY A 73 14.85 14.84 -6.49
CA GLY A 73 15.18 13.43 -6.74
C GLY A 73 14.29 12.46 -5.95
N ILE A 74 13.07 12.88 -5.61
CA ILE A 74 12.15 12.08 -4.80
C ILE A 74 11.18 11.35 -5.71
N GLU A 75 11.22 10.03 -5.62
CA GLU A 75 10.31 9.15 -6.35
C GLU A 75 8.98 8.98 -5.60
N PRO A 76 7.85 8.86 -6.32
CA PRO A 76 6.57 8.44 -5.72
C PRO A 76 6.72 7.15 -4.88
N GLY A 77 6.06 7.09 -3.73
CA GLY A 77 6.13 5.94 -2.82
C GLY A 77 7.30 5.97 -1.83
N LYS A 78 8.26 6.90 -1.98
CA LYS A 78 9.33 7.12 -1.00
C LYS A 78 8.88 8.03 0.13
N SER A 79 9.59 7.97 1.26
CA SER A 79 9.43 8.93 2.35
C SER A 79 10.44 10.06 2.20
N ILE A 80 10.04 11.26 2.59
CA ILE A 80 10.89 12.44 2.70
C ILE A 80 10.88 12.90 4.15
N GLU A 81 12.06 13.23 4.68
CA GLU A 81 12.20 13.93 5.95
C GLU A 81 12.50 15.40 5.68
N LEU A 82 11.72 16.28 6.28
CA LEU A 82 11.69 17.71 5.99
C LEU A 82 11.85 18.53 7.26
N SER A 83 12.53 19.67 7.15
CA SER A 83 12.49 20.74 8.15
C SER A 83 12.61 22.07 7.44
N LEU A 84 11.77 23.03 7.84
CA LEU A 84 11.87 24.41 7.43
C LEU A 84 12.74 25.15 8.45
N VAL A 85 13.78 25.83 7.97
CA VAL A 85 14.70 26.60 8.81
C VAL A 85 14.71 28.06 8.37
N LEU A 86 14.82 28.96 9.34
CA LEU A 86 15.12 30.37 9.11
C LEU A 86 16.51 30.64 9.69
N GLU A 87 17.41 31.14 8.86
CA GLU A 87 18.79 31.39 9.24
C GLU A 87 19.39 32.57 8.47
N ARG A 88 20.47 33.13 9.01
CA ARG A 88 21.39 34.04 8.33
C ARG A 88 22.82 33.58 8.60
N ALA A 89 23.80 34.20 7.95
CA ALA A 89 25.21 33.80 8.10
C ALA A 89 25.62 33.74 9.58
N GLY A 90 25.98 32.55 10.05
CA GLY A 90 26.42 32.28 11.42
C GLY A 90 25.33 32.27 12.50
N GLU A 91 24.05 32.40 12.13
CA GLU A 91 22.96 32.51 13.11
C GLU A 91 21.70 31.76 12.70
N PHE A 92 21.23 30.90 13.60
CA PHE A 92 20.01 30.13 13.46
C PHE A 92 18.85 30.86 14.14
N LEU A 93 17.83 31.24 13.37
CA LEU A 93 16.73 32.08 13.83
C LEU A 93 15.48 31.27 14.20
N GLY A 94 15.30 30.09 13.61
CA GLY A 94 14.20 29.20 13.98
C GLY A 94 14.04 27.98 13.08
N ARG A 95 13.20 27.04 13.51
CA ARG A 95 12.76 25.89 12.71
C ARG A 95 11.30 25.54 12.93
N LEU A 96 10.68 24.99 11.90
CA LEU A 96 9.37 24.35 11.95
C LEU A 96 9.36 23.07 11.10
N PRO A 97 8.70 21.98 11.55
CA PRO A 97 8.20 21.81 12.91
C PRO A 97 9.36 21.71 13.92
N ALA A 98 9.03 21.66 15.22
CA ALA A 98 10.06 21.49 16.27
C ALA A 98 10.87 20.19 16.13
N ARG A 99 10.32 19.19 15.43
CA ARG A 99 10.98 17.97 14.98
C ARG A 99 10.81 17.84 13.46
N PRO A 100 11.71 17.15 12.75
CA PRO A 100 11.54 16.91 11.34
C PRO A 100 10.20 16.23 11.02
N LEU A 101 9.59 16.66 9.92
CA LEU A 101 8.38 16.04 9.38
C LEU A 101 8.80 14.87 8.50
N LEU A 102 8.34 13.66 8.84
CA LEU A 102 8.37 12.54 7.92
C LEU A 102 7.08 12.55 7.09
N ALA A 103 7.20 12.73 5.78
CA ALA A 103 6.07 12.66 4.86
C ALA A 103 6.25 11.49 3.89
N LYS A 104 5.20 10.73 3.64
CA LYS A 104 5.17 9.69 2.60
C LYS A 104 4.67 10.33 1.31
N VAL A 105 5.45 10.24 0.24
CA VAL A 105 5.02 10.70 -1.08
C VAL A 105 4.05 9.66 -1.64
N PRO A 106 2.81 10.03 -2.00
CA PRO A 106 1.86 9.08 -2.59
C PRO A 106 2.46 8.43 -3.83
N GLN A 107 2.31 7.11 -3.94
CA GLN A 107 2.59 6.44 -5.20
C GLN A 107 1.41 6.67 -6.14
N LEU A 108 1.70 7.06 -7.38
CA LEU A 108 0.67 7.25 -8.39
C LEU A 108 0.36 5.92 -9.08
N VAL A 109 -0.87 5.80 -9.57
CA VAL A 109 -1.18 4.79 -10.59
C VAL A 109 -0.38 5.14 -11.85
N LYS A 110 0.32 4.17 -12.40
CA LYS A 110 1.18 4.28 -13.57
C LYS A 110 0.79 3.23 -14.59
N GLY A 111 1.20 3.43 -15.83
CA GLY A 111 1.01 2.46 -16.89
C GLY A 111 -0.36 2.52 -17.56
N VAL A 112 -0.61 1.55 -18.44
CA VAL A 112 -1.85 1.40 -19.18
C VAL A 112 -2.74 0.40 -18.46
N GLN A 113 -3.98 0.77 -18.14
CA GLN A 113 -4.94 -0.16 -17.54
C GLN A 113 -5.25 -1.27 -18.56
N ILE A 114 -4.97 -2.52 -18.21
CA ILE A 114 -5.26 -3.69 -19.04
C ILE A 114 -6.48 -4.46 -18.54
N PHE A 115 -6.78 -4.37 -17.25
CA PHE A 115 -7.92 -5.03 -16.64
C PHE A 115 -8.51 -4.19 -15.51
N THR A 116 -9.82 -4.30 -15.34
CA THR A 116 -10.52 -3.79 -14.17
C THR A 116 -11.79 -4.59 -13.94
N MET A 117 -12.13 -4.80 -12.68
CA MET A 117 -13.38 -5.40 -12.25
C MET A 117 -13.83 -4.71 -10.98
N ASP A 118 -15.10 -4.33 -10.93
CA ASP A 118 -15.73 -3.81 -9.72
C ASP A 118 -16.25 -4.99 -8.89
N ASP A 119 -16.28 -4.81 -7.58
CA ASP A 119 -16.72 -5.80 -6.58
C ASP A 119 -17.92 -5.21 -5.80
N PRO A 120 -18.94 -6.01 -5.43
CA PRO A 120 -20.15 -5.49 -4.81
C PRO A 120 -19.90 -4.88 -3.41
N ALA A 121 -20.01 -3.56 -3.28
CA ALA A 121 -19.88 -2.92 -1.97
C ALA A 121 -20.82 -3.49 -0.89
N GLY A 122 -20.30 -3.65 0.32
CA GLY A 122 -20.99 -4.17 1.50
C GLY A 122 -21.03 -5.69 1.59
N ASP A 123 -20.19 -6.41 0.84
CA ASP A 123 -20.10 -7.87 0.84
C ASP A 123 -18.97 -8.46 1.71
N ASP A 124 -18.35 -7.65 2.56
CA ASP A 124 -17.29 -8.03 3.52
C ASP A 124 -17.73 -8.89 4.73
N HIS A 125 -18.63 -9.84 4.48
CA HIS A 125 -19.24 -10.73 5.46
C HIS A 125 -19.07 -12.23 5.11
N GLY A 126 -18.06 -12.54 4.29
CA GLY A 126 -17.58 -13.89 4.00
C GLY A 126 -18.69 -14.79 3.44
N PRO A 127 -18.91 -16.00 3.97
CA PRO A 127 -20.02 -16.88 3.59
C PRO A 127 -21.44 -16.34 3.87
N GLY A 128 -21.59 -15.07 4.26
CA GLY A 128 -22.88 -14.41 4.49
C GLY A 128 -23.18 -14.06 5.96
N GLY A 129 -22.34 -14.50 6.90
CA GLY A 129 -22.62 -14.41 8.34
C GLY A 129 -21.53 -13.76 9.17
N TYR A 130 -20.41 -13.35 8.57
CA TYR A 130 -19.27 -12.87 9.33
C TYR A 130 -19.51 -11.48 9.89
N VAL A 131 -18.97 -11.24 11.08
CA VAL A 131 -19.01 -9.96 11.75
C VAL A 131 -17.62 -9.60 12.25
N TYR A 132 -17.32 -8.31 12.23
CA TYR A 132 -16.02 -7.79 12.62
C TYR A 132 -15.71 -8.00 14.11
N PRO A 133 -14.43 -7.92 14.52
CA PRO A 133 -14.08 -7.83 15.93
C PRO A 133 -14.73 -6.63 16.61
N THR A 134 -15.01 -6.75 17.90
CA THR A 134 -15.80 -5.76 18.64
C THR A 134 -14.99 -4.55 19.11
N ASN A 135 -13.65 -4.57 19.01
CA ASN A 135 -12.84 -3.40 19.34
C ASN A 135 -13.13 -2.23 18.40
N LYS A 136 -13.14 -1.01 18.93
CA LYS A 136 -13.48 0.22 18.19
C LYS A 136 -12.59 0.47 16.98
N VAL A 137 -11.35 -0.03 16.94
CA VAL A 137 -10.49 0.13 15.77
C VAL A 137 -11.05 -0.54 14.52
N PHE A 138 -11.94 -1.54 14.68
CA PHE A 138 -12.65 -2.20 13.59
C PHE A 138 -14.06 -1.64 13.36
N SER A 139 -14.46 -0.55 14.02
CA SER A 139 -15.85 -0.07 13.97
C SER A 139 -16.22 0.66 12.68
N GLU A 140 -15.24 1.06 11.88
CA GLU A 140 -15.47 1.66 10.57
C GLU A 140 -15.95 0.56 9.61
N PRO A 141 -17.15 0.70 8.99
CA PRO A 141 -17.65 -0.27 8.03
C PRO A 141 -16.78 -0.31 6.76
N GLY A 142 -16.67 -1.47 6.12
CA GLY A 142 -16.01 -1.59 4.83
C GLY A 142 -14.48 -1.61 4.87
N ILE A 143 -13.87 -1.88 6.04
CA ILE A 143 -12.40 -1.97 6.17
C ILE A 143 -11.80 -3.25 5.59
N PHE A 144 -12.64 -4.24 5.26
CA PHE A 144 -12.26 -5.44 4.51
C PHE A 144 -13.01 -5.57 3.17
N ASP A 145 -13.85 -4.60 2.82
CA ASP A 145 -14.68 -4.53 1.60
C ASP A 145 -13.85 -3.97 0.44
N LEU A 146 -13.40 -4.87 -0.43
CA LEU A 146 -12.87 -4.57 -1.74
C LEU A 146 -14.03 -4.10 -2.60
N VAL A 147 -13.86 -2.97 -3.29
CA VAL A 147 -14.89 -2.45 -4.21
C VAL A 147 -14.43 -2.47 -5.66
N ARG A 148 -13.12 -2.64 -5.88
CA ARG A 148 -12.53 -2.72 -7.22
C ARG A 148 -11.12 -3.30 -7.20
N TYR A 149 -10.86 -4.13 -8.20
CA TYR A 149 -9.53 -4.60 -8.56
C TYR A 149 -9.17 -4.19 -9.98
N ALA A 150 -7.94 -3.70 -10.19
CA ALA A 150 -7.46 -3.30 -11.51
C ALA A 150 -5.97 -3.64 -11.71
N VAL A 151 -5.59 -3.90 -12.96
CA VAL A 151 -4.23 -4.24 -13.35
C VAL A 151 -3.75 -3.29 -14.43
N TYR A 152 -2.53 -2.79 -14.26
CA TYR A 152 -1.88 -1.85 -15.17
C TYR A 152 -0.54 -2.41 -15.63
N ASP A 153 -0.26 -2.26 -16.92
CA ASP A 153 1.03 -2.49 -17.53
C ASP A 153 1.91 -1.23 -17.33
N ALA A 154 2.87 -1.30 -16.40
CA ALA A 154 3.69 -0.17 -15.95
C ALA A 154 5.19 -0.41 -16.21
N ASP A 155 5.60 -0.28 -17.46
CA ASP A 155 6.99 -0.39 -17.94
C ASP A 155 7.65 -1.73 -17.51
N ASP A 156 8.46 -1.71 -16.45
CA ASP A 156 9.23 -2.85 -15.92
C ASP A 156 8.48 -3.65 -14.84
N SER A 157 7.26 -3.24 -14.50
CA SER A 157 6.42 -3.90 -13.49
C SER A 157 4.96 -3.96 -13.89
N TRP A 158 4.22 -4.86 -13.26
CA TRP A 158 2.76 -4.83 -13.21
C TRP A 158 2.34 -4.04 -11.99
N GLN A 159 1.42 -3.10 -12.16
CA GLN A 159 0.82 -2.40 -11.03
C GLN A 159 -0.62 -2.86 -10.83
N LEU A 160 -0.85 -3.48 -9.68
CA LEU A 160 -2.14 -3.97 -9.24
C LEU A 160 -2.72 -2.96 -8.24
N VAL A 161 -3.99 -2.63 -8.42
CA VAL A 161 -4.71 -1.61 -7.66
C VAL A 161 -5.91 -2.25 -6.99
N PHE A 162 -6.00 -2.08 -5.68
CA PHE A 162 -7.09 -2.56 -4.84
C PHE A 162 -7.74 -1.33 -4.19
N ASP A 163 -8.99 -1.05 -4.55
CA ASP A 163 -9.77 0.00 -3.92
C ASP A 163 -10.72 -0.63 -2.90
N PHE A 164 -10.79 -0.03 -1.71
CA PHE A 164 -11.62 -0.47 -0.60
C PHE A 164 -12.72 0.55 -0.30
N ALA A 165 -13.82 0.11 0.32
CA ALA A 165 -14.82 1.02 0.86
C ALA A 165 -14.23 1.93 1.95
N ALA A 166 -13.37 1.39 2.83
CA ALA A 166 -12.61 2.14 3.83
C ALA A 166 -11.17 1.60 4.00
N LEU A 167 -10.18 2.48 4.17
CA LEU A 167 -8.78 2.06 4.37
C LEU A 167 -8.08 2.86 5.50
N PRO A 168 -8.58 2.79 6.75
CA PRO A 168 -7.99 3.54 7.85
C PRO A 168 -6.66 2.95 8.30
N ASN A 169 -5.90 3.76 9.04
CA ASN A 169 -4.59 3.39 9.57
C ASN A 169 -4.42 3.66 11.08
N PRO A 170 -5.32 3.17 11.97
CA PRO A 170 -5.28 3.47 13.40
C PRO A 170 -4.01 2.97 14.11
N TRP A 171 -3.35 1.94 13.59
CA TRP A 171 -2.12 1.39 14.15
C TRP A 171 -0.86 1.97 13.51
N ASN A 172 -0.99 2.98 12.65
CA ASN A 172 0.11 3.63 11.96
C ASN A 172 1.01 2.63 11.20
N GLY A 173 0.37 1.68 10.51
CA GLY A 173 1.01 0.72 9.63
C GLY A 173 1.91 1.44 8.61
N PRO A 174 3.19 1.02 8.44
CA PRO A 174 4.15 1.73 7.58
C PRO A 174 3.70 1.87 6.12
N GLN A 175 2.87 0.95 5.64
CA GLN A 175 2.34 1.02 4.30
C GLN A 175 1.16 1.97 4.12
N GLY A 176 0.63 2.53 5.20
CA GLY A 176 -0.41 3.55 5.18
C GLY A 176 -1.83 3.00 5.35
N PHE A 177 -1.96 1.74 5.81
CA PHE A 177 -3.21 1.08 6.16
C PHE A 177 -2.95 0.04 7.26
N SER A 178 -3.98 -0.33 8.03
CA SER A 178 -3.84 -1.21 9.20
C SER A 178 -4.53 -2.58 9.09
N HIS A 179 -5.73 -2.64 8.53
CA HIS A 179 -6.61 -3.80 8.74
C HIS A 179 -6.55 -4.89 7.66
N PRO A 180 -6.69 -4.60 6.36
CA PRO A 180 -6.77 -5.66 5.37
C PRO A 180 -5.44 -6.41 5.21
N LEU A 181 -5.56 -7.73 5.06
CA LEU A 181 -4.52 -8.64 4.59
C LEU A 181 -4.97 -9.16 3.24
N ILE A 182 -4.35 -8.67 2.16
CA ILE A 182 -4.70 -9.09 0.80
C ILE A 182 -3.89 -10.35 0.50
N LEU A 183 -4.61 -11.40 0.10
CA LEU A 183 -4.05 -12.65 -0.40
C LEU A 183 -4.40 -12.72 -1.89
N LEU A 184 -3.37 -12.65 -2.74
CA LEU A 184 -3.51 -12.68 -4.18
C LEU A 184 -2.85 -13.96 -4.72
N PHE A 185 -3.58 -14.75 -5.47
CA PHE A 185 -3.04 -15.92 -6.16
C PHE A 185 -3.22 -15.75 -7.67
N LEU A 186 -2.21 -16.10 -8.45
CA LEU A 186 -2.18 -15.92 -9.89
C LEU A 186 -1.86 -17.26 -10.55
N ASP A 187 -2.70 -17.65 -11.49
CA ASP A 187 -2.46 -18.68 -12.51
C ASP A 187 -2.06 -17.96 -13.79
N VAL A 188 -0.76 -17.96 -14.11
CA VAL A 188 -0.17 -17.17 -15.19
C VAL A 188 0.80 -18.00 -16.04
N THR A 189 1.02 -19.26 -15.69
CA THR A 189 1.86 -20.21 -16.40
C THR A 189 1.24 -21.61 -16.36
N ASP A 190 1.55 -22.46 -17.33
CA ASP A 190 1.09 -23.84 -17.29
C ASP A 190 1.67 -24.59 -16.07
N GLY A 191 0.82 -25.09 -15.18
CA GLY A 191 1.25 -25.84 -14.00
C GLY A 191 0.54 -25.37 -12.75
N GLY A 192 1.23 -25.31 -11.61
CA GLY A 192 0.68 -24.73 -10.38
C GLY A 192 0.12 -25.72 -9.35
N LEU A 193 -0.48 -25.16 -8.30
CA LEU A 193 -1.02 -25.89 -7.16
C LEU A 193 -2.50 -25.53 -6.91
N THR A 194 -3.27 -26.49 -6.40
CA THR A 194 -4.67 -26.28 -5.99
C THR A 194 -4.83 -26.12 -4.48
N GLU A 195 -3.76 -26.39 -3.72
CA GLU A 195 -3.70 -26.26 -2.28
C GLU A 195 -3.03 -24.94 -1.88
N LEU A 196 -3.39 -24.39 -0.73
CA LEU A 196 -2.72 -23.20 -0.19
C LEU A 196 -1.24 -23.49 0.12
N PRO A 197 -0.33 -22.53 -0.11
CA PRO A 197 1.02 -22.60 0.44
C PRO A 197 0.96 -22.51 1.97
N GLU A 198 2.02 -22.99 2.65
CA GLU A 198 2.10 -22.96 4.12
C GLU A 198 1.87 -21.55 4.68
N GLU A 199 2.35 -20.53 3.96
CA GLU A 199 2.28 -19.12 4.29
C GLU A 199 0.86 -18.52 4.23
N ALA A 200 -0.10 -19.23 3.65
CA ALA A 200 -1.51 -18.82 3.54
C ALA A 200 -2.48 -19.85 4.11
N ALA A 201 -2.00 -20.95 4.72
CA ALA A 201 -2.82 -22.06 5.19
C ALA A 201 -3.97 -21.67 6.15
N ALA A 202 -3.85 -20.54 6.86
CA ALA A 202 -4.92 -20.03 7.72
C ALA A 202 -6.16 -19.55 6.95
N ALA A 203 -6.08 -19.29 5.64
CA ALA A 203 -7.22 -18.81 4.84
C ALA A 203 -8.31 -19.88 4.63
N GLN A 204 -7.97 -21.17 4.72
CA GLN A 204 -8.91 -22.30 4.67
C GLN A 204 -9.76 -22.34 3.37
N VAL A 205 -9.09 -22.24 2.23
CA VAL A 205 -9.67 -22.32 0.89
C VAL A 205 -8.88 -23.30 0.02
N SER A 206 -9.48 -23.75 -1.07
CA SER A 206 -8.83 -24.48 -2.16
C SER A 206 -9.08 -23.77 -3.49
N PHE A 207 -8.34 -24.13 -4.54
CA PHE A 207 -8.43 -23.50 -5.86
C PHE A 207 -8.97 -24.46 -6.92
N ASP A 208 -9.56 -23.93 -7.98
CA ASP A 208 -10.09 -24.71 -9.10
C ASP A 208 -8.95 -25.52 -9.76
N PRO A 209 -9.08 -26.86 -9.90
CA PRO A 209 -8.11 -27.67 -10.63
C PRO A 209 -7.91 -27.29 -12.10
N GLY A 210 -8.86 -26.58 -12.70
CA GLY A 210 -8.71 -26.02 -14.04
C GLY A 210 -7.87 -24.73 -14.07
N HIS A 211 -7.71 -24.08 -12.92
CA HIS A 211 -6.99 -22.81 -12.75
C HIS A 211 -6.13 -22.81 -11.48
N PRO A 212 -5.17 -23.74 -11.36
CA PRO A 212 -4.22 -23.81 -10.24
C PRO A 212 -3.36 -22.54 -10.16
N TRP A 213 -2.90 -22.16 -8.97
CA TRP A 213 -2.06 -20.97 -8.84
C TRP A 213 -0.57 -21.29 -9.01
N ASP A 214 0.17 -20.35 -9.60
CA ASP A 214 1.63 -20.37 -9.76
C ASP A 214 2.33 -19.35 -8.87
N VAL A 215 1.66 -18.24 -8.56
CA VAL A 215 2.22 -17.14 -7.78
C VAL A 215 1.27 -16.79 -6.64
N PHE A 216 1.81 -16.66 -5.43
CA PHE A 216 1.10 -16.16 -4.26
C PHE A 216 1.74 -14.86 -3.77
N VAL A 217 0.95 -13.81 -3.58
CA VAL A 217 1.37 -12.52 -3.02
C VAL A 217 0.58 -12.21 -1.76
N ARG A 218 1.29 -11.96 -0.65
CA ARG A 218 0.72 -11.47 0.61
C ARG A 218 1.03 -10.00 0.81
N VAL A 219 -0.01 -9.18 0.95
CA VAL A 219 0.11 -7.74 1.12
C VAL A 219 -0.55 -7.30 2.43
N ALA A 220 0.19 -6.53 3.22
CA ALA A 220 -0.23 -6.03 4.52
C ALA A 220 0.35 -4.65 4.80
N GLY A 221 -0.17 -3.99 5.83
CA GLY A 221 0.30 -2.68 6.30
C GLY A 221 1.78 -2.68 6.74
N TRP A 222 2.32 -3.85 7.11
CA TRP A 222 3.67 -4.01 7.64
C TRP A 222 4.58 -4.77 6.66
N PRO A 223 5.75 -4.21 6.30
CA PRO A 223 6.71 -4.86 5.42
C PRO A 223 7.33 -6.16 5.94
N ALA A 224 7.25 -6.44 7.24
CA ALA A 224 7.86 -7.64 7.82
C ALA A 224 7.14 -8.94 7.43
N TYR A 225 5.87 -8.84 7.02
CA TYR A 225 5.05 -9.98 6.65
C TYR A 225 4.10 -9.73 5.48
N GLY A 226 3.84 -8.47 5.15
CA GLY A 226 3.28 -8.07 3.85
C GLY A 226 4.40 -7.68 2.89
N ARG A 227 4.10 -7.66 1.59
CA ARG A 227 5.02 -7.43 0.47
C ARG A 227 5.82 -8.66 0.03
N HIS A 228 5.34 -9.84 0.34
CA HIS A 228 6.02 -11.08 -0.02
C HIS A 228 5.32 -11.76 -1.18
N LEU A 229 6.12 -12.30 -2.09
CA LEU A 229 5.67 -13.12 -3.21
C LEU A 229 6.39 -14.46 -3.17
N TRP A 230 5.64 -15.54 -3.35
CA TRP A 230 6.14 -16.90 -3.51
C TRP A 230 5.64 -17.48 -4.81
N THR A 231 6.37 -18.47 -5.32
CA THR A 231 5.99 -19.24 -6.49
C THR A 231 5.65 -20.68 -6.09
N ALA A 232 4.82 -21.35 -6.89
CA ALA A 232 4.33 -22.71 -6.63
C ALA A 232 5.44 -23.78 -6.58
N ASP A 233 6.60 -23.50 -7.18
CA ASP A 233 7.81 -24.32 -7.10
C ASP A 233 8.61 -24.11 -5.80
N GLY A 234 8.11 -23.28 -4.88
CA GLY A 234 8.67 -23.05 -3.55
C GLY A 234 9.73 -21.96 -3.48
N GLN A 235 9.92 -21.14 -4.52
CA GLN A 235 10.81 -19.98 -4.43
C GLN A 235 10.15 -18.81 -3.67
N GLY A 236 11.00 -17.95 -3.11
CA GLY A 236 10.60 -16.76 -2.35
C GLY A 236 11.01 -16.81 -0.87
N PRO A 237 10.58 -15.82 -0.05
CA PRO A 237 9.79 -14.67 -0.47
C PRO A 237 10.61 -13.68 -1.30
N TYR A 238 10.11 -13.34 -2.49
CA TYR A 238 10.54 -12.14 -3.20
C TYR A 238 9.82 -10.91 -2.65
N LEU A 239 10.42 -9.73 -2.81
CA LEU A 239 9.84 -8.47 -2.35
C LEU A 239 9.09 -7.77 -3.47
N VAL A 240 7.85 -7.39 -3.20
CA VAL A 240 7.05 -6.54 -4.10
C VAL A 240 6.97 -5.10 -3.58
N GLY A 241 6.71 -4.16 -4.49
CA GLY A 241 6.34 -2.80 -4.13
C GLY A 241 4.95 -2.78 -3.50
N VAL A 242 4.78 -2.07 -2.39
CA VAL A 242 3.46 -1.79 -1.82
C VAL A 242 3.43 -0.34 -1.37
N ALA A 243 2.37 0.36 -1.72
CA ALA A 243 2.02 1.68 -1.23
C ALA A 243 0.51 1.81 -1.05
N SER A 244 0.07 2.94 -0.50
CA SER A 244 -1.35 3.27 -0.45
C SER A 244 -1.60 4.73 -0.83
N ASP A 245 -2.83 5.00 -1.28
CA ASP A 245 -3.43 6.33 -1.32
C ASP A 245 -4.64 6.34 -0.39
N PRO A 246 -4.44 6.69 0.91
CA PRO A 246 -5.52 6.68 1.90
C PRO A 246 -6.67 7.63 1.57
N LYS A 247 -6.45 8.67 0.75
CA LYS A 247 -7.54 9.58 0.34
C LYS A 247 -8.51 8.92 -0.64
N ARG A 248 -8.08 7.86 -1.30
CA ARG A 248 -8.86 7.08 -2.26
C ARG A 248 -9.12 5.66 -1.77
N ASN A 249 -8.84 5.38 -0.49
CA ASN A 249 -8.93 4.03 0.09
C ASN A 249 -8.24 2.95 -0.74
N ARG A 250 -7.06 3.27 -1.27
CA ARG A 250 -6.39 2.47 -2.30
C ARG A 250 -5.09 1.84 -1.81
N VAL A 251 -4.87 0.58 -2.15
CA VAL A 251 -3.58 -0.10 -2.05
C VAL A 251 -3.03 -0.32 -3.46
N LEU A 252 -1.74 -0.03 -3.64
CA LEU A 252 -0.99 -0.21 -4.88
C LEU A 252 0.07 -1.28 -4.65
N VAL A 253 0.09 -2.30 -5.48
CA VAL A 253 1.08 -3.38 -5.45
C VAL A 253 1.84 -3.37 -6.77
N SER A 254 3.17 -3.37 -6.72
CA SER A 254 4.03 -3.39 -7.91
C SER A 254 4.83 -4.68 -7.95
N ILE A 255 4.56 -5.52 -8.95
CA ILE A 255 5.21 -6.80 -9.16
C ILE A 255 6.19 -6.66 -10.33
N PRO A 256 7.51 -6.82 -10.12
CA PRO A 256 8.50 -6.77 -11.19
C PRO A 256 8.22 -7.81 -12.28
N LYS A 257 8.30 -7.42 -13.56
CA LYS A 257 8.14 -8.34 -14.70
C LYS A 257 9.25 -9.38 -14.79
N GLU A 258 10.39 -9.12 -14.15
CA GLU A 258 11.46 -10.12 -14.02
C GLU A 258 11.04 -11.32 -13.15
N ILE A 259 10.10 -11.13 -12.21
CA ILE A 259 9.56 -12.21 -11.35
C ILE A 259 8.32 -12.82 -12.00
N VAL A 260 7.42 -11.97 -12.52
CA VAL A 260 6.17 -12.38 -13.17
C VAL A 260 6.14 -11.81 -14.59
N PRO A 261 6.68 -12.53 -15.60
CA PRO A 261 6.83 -12.01 -16.96
C PRO A 261 5.52 -11.59 -17.64
N ASP A 262 4.44 -12.33 -17.40
CA ASP A 262 3.09 -11.98 -17.83
C ASP A 262 2.14 -12.05 -16.63
N ILE A 263 1.20 -11.12 -16.57
CA ILE A 263 0.17 -11.03 -15.53
C ILE A 263 -1.20 -11.47 -16.05
N ARG A 264 -1.32 -11.78 -17.33
CA ARG A 264 -2.56 -12.32 -17.91
C ARG A 264 -2.75 -13.77 -17.50
N GLY A 265 -3.99 -14.16 -17.32
CA GLY A 265 -4.35 -15.47 -16.81
C GLY A 265 -5.51 -15.36 -15.83
N TRP A 266 -5.41 -16.02 -14.69
CA TRP A 266 -6.50 -16.12 -13.73
C TRP A 266 -6.08 -15.69 -12.33
N HIS A 267 -6.87 -14.81 -11.72
CA HIS A 267 -6.54 -14.19 -10.45
C HIS A 267 -7.57 -14.56 -9.38
N TYR A 268 -7.09 -14.99 -8.22
CA TYR A 268 -7.89 -15.08 -6.99
C TYR A 268 -7.50 -13.93 -6.08
N VAL A 269 -8.45 -13.06 -5.74
CA VAL A 269 -8.23 -11.92 -4.85
C VAL A 269 -9.07 -12.13 -3.59
N LEU A 270 -8.42 -12.27 -2.44
CA LEU A 270 -9.09 -12.47 -1.16
C LEU A 270 -8.65 -11.41 -0.16
N ILE A 271 -9.59 -10.93 0.65
CA ILE A 271 -9.34 -10.01 1.74
C ILE A 271 -9.60 -10.71 3.07
N ALA A 272 -8.52 -10.92 3.82
CA ALA A 272 -8.58 -11.35 5.20
C ALA A 272 -8.37 -10.17 6.16
N SER A 273 -8.61 -10.42 7.45
CA SER A 273 -8.23 -9.47 8.48
C SER A 273 -6.82 -9.76 8.97
N GLN A 274 -5.98 -8.73 9.03
CA GLN A 274 -4.60 -8.86 9.48
C GLN A 274 -4.51 -9.02 11.01
N ASP A 275 -3.65 -9.93 11.45
CA ASP A 275 -3.15 -10.03 12.83
C ASP A 275 -1.66 -10.36 12.86
N GLY A 276 -0.82 -9.43 13.36
CA GLY A 276 0.62 -9.65 13.50
C GLY A 276 1.02 -10.85 14.39
N TYR A 277 0.09 -11.36 15.20
CA TYR A 277 0.27 -12.51 16.10
C TYR A 277 -0.48 -13.77 15.65
N GLY A 278 -1.35 -13.65 14.64
CA GLY A 278 -2.14 -14.75 14.11
C GLY A 278 -1.29 -15.72 13.28
N LYS A 279 -1.77 -16.95 13.13
CA LYS A 279 -1.19 -17.90 12.17
C LYS A 279 -1.25 -17.27 10.78
N ASN A 280 -0.13 -17.32 10.04
CA ASN A 280 -0.02 -16.71 8.71
C ASN A 280 -0.36 -15.20 8.66
N TYR A 281 -0.29 -14.52 9.81
CA TYR A 281 -0.67 -13.12 10.01
C TYR A 281 -2.15 -12.82 9.78
N LEU A 282 -3.00 -13.85 9.85
CA LEU A 282 -4.43 -13.79 9.64
C LEU A 282 -5.16 -13.82 10.99
N ARG A 283 -6.11 -12.90 11.17
CA ARG A 283 -6.99 -12.82 12.34
C ARG A 283 -8.10 -13.85 12.20
N ALA A 284 -8.22 -14.72 13.19
CA ALA A 284 -9.27 -15.74 13.21
C ALA A 284 -10.69 -15.13 13.27
N ILE A 285 -11.63 -15.83 12.64
CA ILE A 285 -13.06 -15.59 12.66
C ILE A 285 -13.70 -16.78 13.37
N GLY A 286 -14.14 -16.55 14.60
CA GLY A 286 -14.75 -17.56 15.45
C GLY A 286 -16.26 -17.63 15.29
N ARG A 287 -16.89 -18.51 16.09
CA ARG A 287 -18.36 -18.61 16.17
C ARG A 287 -19.00 -17.31 16.66
N SER A 288 -18.35 -16.64 17.61
CA SER A 288 -18.80 -15.36 18.18
C SER A 288 -17.67 -14.34 18.09
N ALA A 289 -18.02 -13.08 17.82
CA ALA A 289 -17.03 -12.01 17.78
C ALA A 289 -16.43 -11.77 19.15
N GLY A 290 -15.10 -11.67 19.19
CA GLY A 290 -14.35 -11.20 20.35
C GLY A 290 -13.87 -9.78 20.14
N GLU A 291 -13.15 -9.24 21.12
CA GLU A 291 -12.54 -7.91 20.99
C GLU A 291 -11.57 -7.84 19.80
N TRP A 292 -10.79 -8.90 19.60
CA TRP A 292 -9.73 -8.98 18.59
C TRP A 292 -9.92 -10.13 17.60
N ALA A 293 -11.09 -10.76 17.56
CA ALA A 293 -11.38 -11.85 16.64
C ALA A 293 -12.75 -11.64 16.01
N GLY A 294 -12.86 -12.00 14.72
CA GLY A 294 -14.14 -11.98 14.01
C GLY A 294 -15.13 -12.97 14.59
N GLY A 295 -16.40 -12.83 14.21
CA GLY A 295 -17.49 -13.70 14.65
C GLY A 295 -18.34 -14.21 13.49
N GLY A 296 -19.33 -15.05 13.82
CA GLY A 296 -20.34 -15.51 12.87
C GLY A 296 -19.94 -16.75 12.06
N CYS A 297 -18.73 -17.27 12.25
CA CYS A 297 -18.26 -18.48 11.58
C CYS A 297 -18.78 -19.74 12.27
N SER A 298 -19.75 -20.42 11.66
CA SER A 298 -20.32 -21.66 12.22
C SER A 298 -19.31 -22.78 12.33
N ASP A 299 -18.32 -22.86 11.45
CA ASP A 299 -17.35 -23.96 11.41
C ASP A 299 -15.91 -23.45 11.25
N PRO A 300 -15.31 -22.83 12.29
CA PRO A 300 -14.00 -22.17 12.17
C PRO A 300 -12.84 -23.06 11.72
N MET A 301 -13.00 -24.38 11.78
CA MET A 301 -11.98 -25.34 11.31
C MET A 301 -12.01 -25.55 9.79
N TRP A 302 -13.15 -25.26 9.14
CA TRP A 302 -13.39 -25.63 7.73
C TRP A 302 -13.88 -24.46 6.88
N ALA A 303 -14.59 -23.50 7.46
CA ALA A 303 -15.05 -22.34 6.72
C ALA A 303 -13.86 -21.41 6.37
N PRO A 304 -13.88 -20.76 5.20
CA PRO A 304 -12.86 -19.78 4.81
C PRO A 304 -12.68 -18.69 5.86
N GLN A 305 -11.45 -18.29 6.16
CA GLN A 305 -11.13 -17.24 7.14
C GLN A 305 -10.86 -15.89 6.45
N VAL A 306 -11.70 -15.57 5.46
CA VAL A 306 -11.66 -14.33 4.67
C VAL A 306 -12.98 -13.59 4.82
N TYR A 307 -12.93 -12.26 4.83
CA TYR A 307 -14.14 -11.43 4.90
C TYR A 307 -14.69 -11.14 3.51
N ASP A 308 -13.81 -11.07 2.52
CA ASP A 308 -14.16 -10.69 1.16
C ASP A 308 -13.29 -11.46 0.14
N TYR A 309 -13.79 -11.61 -1.07
CA TYR A 309 -13.27 -12.36 -2.18
C TYR A 309 -13.90 -11.85 -3.49
N LEU A 310 -13.07 -11.43 -4.43
CA LEU A 310 -13.50 -10.98 -5.75
C LEU A 310 -14.04 -12.18 -6.56
N VAL A 311 -15.36 -12.26 -6.65
CA VAL A 311 -16.06 -13.39 -7.29
C VAL A 311 -16.22 -13.14 -8.80
N PRO A 312 -15.99 -14.13 -9.67
CA PRO A 312 -16.24 -13.99 -11.10
C PRO A 312 -17.72 -13.75 -11.42
N GLU A 313 -17.99 -13.08 -12.55
CA GLU A 313 -19.36 -12.76 -12.99
C GLU A 313 -20.27 -14.00 -12.99
N GLY A 314 -21.49 -13.84 -12.47
CA GLY A 314 -22.52 -14.88 -12.47
C GLY A 314 -22.50 -15.82 -11.26
N ARG A 315 -21.63 -15.59 -10.28
CA ARG A 315 -21.61 -16.26 -8.97
C ARG A 315 -21.75 -15.24 -7.84
N SER A 316 -22.09 -15.68 -6.63
CA SER A 316 -22.02 -14.85 -5.43
C SER A 316 -20.94 -15.34 -4.48
N GLN A 317 -20.42 -14.42 -3.66
CA GLN A 317 -19.42 -14.75 -2.65
C GLN A 317 -19.93 -15.82 -1.69
N GLU A 318 -21.14 -15.66 -1.17
CA GLU A 318 -21.71 -16.55 -0.17
C GLU A 318 -21.90 -17.96 -0.75
N GLU A 319 -22.32 -18.06 -2.01
CA GLU A 319 -22.46 -19.34 -2.71
C GLU A 319 -21.11 -20.09 -2.75
N VAL A 320 -20.02 -19.40 -3.10
CA VAL A 320 -18.70 -20.00 -3.22
C VAL A 320 -18.11 -20.30 -1.84
N LEU A 321 -18.07 -19.32 -0.95
CA LEU A 321 -17.42 -19.44 0.36
C LEU A 321 -18.18 -20.37 1.33
N SER A 322 -19.47 -20.63 1.12
CA SER A 322 -20.23 -21.62 1.91
C SER A 322 -20.09 -23.06 1.40
N ALA A 323 -19.46 -23.29 0.24
CA ALA A 323 -19.31 -24.60 -0.39
C ALA A 323 -18.18 -25.47 0.21
N TYR A 324 -17.93 -25.36 1.51
CA TYR A 324 -17.02 -26.25 2.26
C TYR A 324 -17.79 -27.43 2.87
N ASP A 325 -17.12 -28.55 3.15
CA ASP A 325 -17.74 -29.74 3.76
C ASP A 325 -16.92 -30.25 4.96
N PRO A 326 -17.34 -29.94 6.20
CA PRO A 326 -16.69 -30.42 7.42
C PRO A 326 -16.73 -31.94 7.60
N ALA A 327 -17.72 -32.63 7.02
CA ALA A 327 -17.92 -34.06 7.23
C ALA A 327 -16.88 -34.91 6.50
N VAL A 328 -16.39 -34.41 5.37
CA VAL A 328 -15.32 -35.05 4.58
C VAL A 328 -14.02 -34.24 4.55
N GLY A 329 -13.97 -33.14 5.31
CA GLY A 329 -12.79 -32.31 5.49
C GLY A 329 -12.35 -31.57 4.24
N LYS A 330 -13.30 -30.94 3.53
CA LYS A 330 -13.05 -30.16 2.32
C LYS A 330 -13.25 -28.68 2.56
N TYR A 331 -12.32 -27.86 2.07
CA TYR A 331 -12.47 -26.41 2.00
C TYR A 331 -13.33 -25.98 0.81
N ALA A 332 -13.79 -24.74 0.83
CA ALA A 332 -14.45 -24.12 -0.31
C ALA A 332 -13.46 -23.99 -1.48
N VAL A 333 -13.89 -24.37 -2.69
CA VAL A 333 -13.10 -24.24 -3.91
C VAL A 333 -13.44 -22.91 -4.57
N LEU A 334 -12.46 -22.01 -4.61
CA LEU A 334 -12.60 -20.69 -5.23
C LEU A 334 -12.55 -20.80 -6.76
N LEU A 335 -13.12 -19.79 -7.42
CA LEU A 335 -13.02 -19.59 -8.86
C LEU A 335 -12.27 -18.28 -9.17
N PRO A 336 -11.39 -18.23 -10.16
CA PRO A 336 -10.67 -17.00 -10.40
C PRO A 336 -11.41 -16.07 -11.37
N VAL A 337 -10.97 -14.81 -11.42
CA VAL A 337 -11.33 -13.86 -12.47
C VAL A 337 -10.30 -13.89 -13.59
N GLU A 338 -10.75 -13.79 -14.84
CA GLU A 338 -9.86 -13.82 -16.01
C GLU A 338 -9.31 -12.42 -16.31
N VAL A 339 -7.98 -12.28 -16.32
CA VAL A 339 -7.26 -11.08 -16.72
C VAL A 339 -6.73 -11.27 -18.14
N ARG A 340 -7.36 -10.60 -19.11
CA ARG A 340 -7.09 -10.78 -20.56
C ARG A 340 -6.05 -9.82 -21.15
#